data_AF-A0A973R0A4-F1
#
_entry.id   AF-A0A973R0A4-F1
#
_cell.length_a   1.000
_cell.length_b   1.000
_cell.length_c   1.000
_cell.angle_alpha   90.00
_cell.angle_beta   90.00
_cell.angle_gamma   90.00
#
_symmetry.space_group_name_H-M   'P 1'
#
loop_
_entity.id
_entity.type
_entity.pdbx_description
1 polymer ?
#
loop_
_entity_poly.entity_id
_entity_poly.type
_entity_poly.pdbx_seq_one_letter_code
_entity_poly.pdbx_strand_id
1 'polypeptide(L)'
;GTFSVLSYNVAGLPQGLSSAPGDRTADTTQIGQRLGPFDIVHVEEDFNYHAALYAADTTHAYRTPTSGGAGVGSGLNTLSDLPYDVDDFERVKWDACQLDSGDCLTPKGFTFMKVRIADGAYVDFYNLHTNAGTNDGDESARASNLSQLSAYIQSHSAGDAVVVMGDTNTRYTRTADTIAGFAAANGLTDVWVRDVLGGVAPAAGAPPLLCDENAITDSCEVVDKILYRSSKLVDLTATAYHNEHAAFLDSAGQMLSDHDPVSAHFSWTLSDAYRTSEQFGGPHGDYYNDLPSIAAGAKAATISLRSGSRIDQLGLTLADGTAFSHGGTGGTAVSLTLGAAEHVTGATLCEGSYNGHTRIFSAKFTTDLGRSLAGGTTTSDCVTYTAPPGWQVAGFAGRAGDEVDKAGLVFTRI
;
A
#
# COMPACT_ATOMS: atom_id res chain seq x y z
N GLY A 1 10.82 0.62 -14.22
CA GLY A 1 12.00 0.30 -13.40
C GLY A 1 11.86 -1.10 -12.87
N THR A 2 12.58 -1.40 -11.79
CA THR A 2 12.47 -2.66 -11.05
C THR A 2 12.53 -2.37 -9.56
N PHE A 3 11.99 -3.27 -8.74
CA PHE A 3 12.25 -3.34 -7.30
C PHE A 3 12.08 -4.79 -6.84
N SER A 4 12.66 -5.14 -5.72
CA SER A 4 12.60 -6.43 -5.06
C SER A 4 11.94 -6.29 -3.69
N VAL A 5 11.27 -7.33 -3.23
CA VAL A 5 10.57 -7.33 -1.95
C VAL A 5 10.88 -8.57 -1.14
N LEU A 6 10.80 -8.46 0.18
CA LEU A 6 10.88 -9.57 1.13
C LEU A 6 9.72 -9.46 2.14
N SER A 7 9.07 -10.57 2.45
CA SER A 7 8.23 -10.72 3.64
C SER A 7 8.86 -11.75 4.56
N TYR A 8 8.97 -11.40 5.84
CA TYR A 8 9.60 -12.27 6.81
C TYR A 8 9.03 -12.07 8.22
N ASN A 9 8.32 -13.07 8.74
CA ASN A 9 8.08 -13.19 10.17
C ASN A 9 9.42 -13.47 10.89
N VAL A 10 9.87 -12.51 11.72
CA VAL A 10 11.19 -12.53 12.37
C VAL A 10 11.18 -13.15 13.78
N ALA A 11 10.04 -13.71 14.22
CA ALA A 11 9.86 -14.41 15.49
C ALA A 11 10.31 -13.61 16.73
N GLY A 12 10.02 -12.31 16.74
CA GLY A 12 10.55 -11.36 17.73
C GLY A 12 9.84 -11.34 19.09
N LEU A 13 9.05 -12.36 19.42
CA LEU A 13 8.53 -12.59 20.78
C LEU A 13 9.67 -12.77 21.80
N PRO A 14 9.47 -12.40 23.08
CA PRO A 14 10.50 -12.56 24.11
C PRO A 14 11.12 -13.96 24.15
N GLN A 15 12.43 -14.04 24.47
CA GLN A 15 13.14 -15.31 24.61
C GLN A 15 12.36 -16.28 25.52
N GLY A 16 12.16 -17.51 25.02
CA GLY A 16 11.40 -18.55 25.72
C GLY A 16 9.89 -18.54 25.47
N LEU A 17 9.35 -17.48 24.83
CA LEU A 17 8.00 -17.45 24.28
C LEU A 17 8.00 -17.61 22.75
N SER A 18 9.06 -17.18 22.07
CA SER A 18 9.27 -17.42 20.65
C SER A 18 9.50 -18.92 20.37
N SER A 19 8.94 -19.42 19.27
CA SER A 19 9.14 -20.80 18.80
C SER A 19 10.44 -20.98 18.03
N ALA A 20 11.10 -19.88 17.67
CA ALA A 20 12.33 -19.94 16.90
C ALA A 20 13.51 -20.49 17.72
N PRO A 21 14.42 -21.24 17.09
CA PRO A 21 15.27 -22.20 17.80
C PRO A 21 16.52 -21.59 18.47
N GLY A 22 16.91 -20.37 18.12
CA GLY A 22 18.16 -19.75 18.59
C GLY A 22 17.97 -18.54 19.51
N ASP A 23 19.10 -17.88 19.84
CA ASP A 23 19.10 -16.65 20.65
C ASP A 23 18.48 -15.52 19.85
N ARG A 24 17.35 -15.00 20.33
CA ARG A 24 16.56 -14.03 19.56
C ARG A 24 17.31 -12.74 19.27
N THR A 25 18.18 -12.27 20.16
CA THR A 25 18.95 -11.04 19.89
C THR A 25 19.97 -11.28 18.79
N ALA A 26 20.75 -12.37 18.89
CA ALA A 26 21.75 -12.72 17.89
C ALA A 26 21.12 -13.02 16.53
N ASP A 27 20.01 -13.76 16.51
CA ASP A 27 19.34 -14.15 15.28
C ASP A 27 18.66 -12.96 14.61
N THR A 28 17.92 -12.13 15.34
CA THR A 28 17.34 -10.90 14.78
C THR A 28 18.42 -9.93 14.28
N THR A 29 19.59 -9.86 14.93
CA THR A 29 20.74 -9.08 14.43
C THR A 29 21.22 -9.63 13.09
N GLN A 30 21.36 -10.96 12.95
CA GLN A 30 21.74 -11.59 11.69
C GLN A 30 20.69 -11.40 10.59
N ILE A 31 19.40 -11.42 10.94
CA ILE A 31 18.32 -11.11 10.01
C ILE A 31 18.52 -9.70 9.45
N GLY A 32 18.71 -8.69 10.31
CA GLY A 32 18.93 -7.31 9.89
C GLY A 32 20.14 -7.12 8.98
N GLN A 33 21.23 -7.88 9.22
CA GLN A 33 22.43 -7.87 8.35
C GLN A 33 22.18 -8.43 6.94
N ARG A 34 21.10 -9.20 6.74
CA ARG A 34 20.82 -9.94 5.50
C ARG A 34 19.70 -9.33 4.67
N LEU A 35 19.12 -8.21 5.11
CA LEU A 35 18.01 -7.54 4.41
C LEU A 35 18.45 -6.74 3.19
N GLY A 36 19.73 -6.34 3.12
CA GLY A 36 20.24 -5.43 2.10
C GLY A 36 20.05 -5.80 0.61
N PRO A 37 19.85 -7.07 0.22
CA PRO A 37 19.53 -7.41 -1.18
C PRO A 37 18.12 -7.04 -1.65
N PHE A 38 17.20 -6.65 -0.76
CA PHE A 38 15.79 -6.40 -1.08
C PHE A 38 15.46 -4.91 -0.96
N ASP A 39 14.71 -4.33 -1.89
CA ASP A 39 14.41 -2.89 -1.86
C ASP A 39 13.32 -2.52 -0.85
N ILE A 40 12.37 -3.43 -0.58
CA ILE A 40 11.26 -3.23 0.36
C ILE A 40 11.07 -4.50 1.19
N VAL A 41 11.26 -4.40 2.50
CA VAL A 41 11.15 -5.51 3.44
C VAL A 41 9.99 -5.27 4.40
N HIS A 42 9.02 -6.17 4.38
CA HIS A 42 8.02 -6.32 5.43
C HIS A 42 8.52 -7.33 6.46
N VAL A 43 8.51 -6.93 7.72
CA VAL A 43 8.77 -7.82 8.84
C VAL A 43 7.54 -7.94 9.74
N GLU A 44 7.27 -9.17 10.15
CA GLU A 44 6.19 -9.55 11.05
C GLU A 44 6.78 -10.11 12.34
N GLU A 45 6.02 -10.02 13.44
CA GLU A 45 6.54 -10.27 14.78
C GLU A 45 7.80 -9.47 15.17
N ASP A 46 8.03 -8.32 14.55
CA ASP A 46 9.10 -7.41 14.94
C ASP A 46 8.72 -6.63 16.21
N PHE A 47 8.79 -7.33 17.34
CA PHE A 47 8.39 -6.86 18.66
C PHE A 47 9.61 -6.44 19.50
N ASN A 48 10.16 -7.37 20.29
CA ASN A 48 11.07 -7.06 21.40
C ASN A 48 12.53 -6.85 20.96
N TYR A 49 12.87 -7.28 19.74
CA TYR A 49 14.22 -7.23 19.19
C TYR A 49 14.37 -6.21 18.04
N HIS A 50 13.37 -5.35 17.84
CA HIS A 50 13.34 -4.30 16.83
C HIS A 50 14.60 -3.44 16.78
N ALA A 51 15.11 -3.02 17.94
CA ALA A 51 16.31 -2.19 17.99
C ALA A 51 17.54 -2.93 17.43
N ALA A 52 17.64 -4.25 17.62
CA ALA A 52 18.72 -5.06 17.07
C ALA A 52 18.56 -5.21 15.55
N LEU A 53 17.33 -5.50 15.08
CA LEU A 53 17.01 -5.58 13.64
C LEU A 53 17.42 -4.30 12.92
N TYR A 54 16.92 -3.16 13.41
CA TYR A 54 17.14 -1.85 12.78
C TYR A 54 18.59 -1.37 12.91
N ALA A 55 19.28 -1.66 14.02
CA ALA A 55 20.69 -1.29 14.15
C ALA A 55 21.59 -2.09 13.20
N ALA A 56 21.19 -3.32 12.87
CA ALA A 56 21.93 -4.23 12.03
C ALA A 56 21.70 -4.01 10.53
N ASP A 57 20.50 -3.57 10.16
CA ASP A 57 20.22 -3.09 8.80
C ASP A 57 20.91 -1.76 8.53
N THR A 58 21.65 -1.66 7.43
CA THR A 58 22.42 -0.45 7.07
C THR A 58 22.11 0.08 5.67
N THR A 59 21.17 -0.53 4.96
CA THR A 59 20.82 -0.18 3.57
C THR A 59 19.59 0.70 3.49
N HIS A 60 18.52 0.37 4.24
CA HIS A 60 17.22 0.98 4.05
C HIS A 60 17.10 2.34 4.73
N ALA A 61 16.99 3.40 3.93
CA ALA A 61 16.88 4.78 4.40
C ALA A 61 15.51 5.14 4.96
N TYR A 62 14.45 4.45 4.51
CA TYR A 62 13.07 4.73 4.88
C TYR A 62 12.53 3.60 5.74
N ARG A 63 12.13 3.91 6.97
CA ARG A 63 11.71 2.89 7.94
C ARG A 63 10.50 3.36 8.72
N THR A 64 9.54 2.46 8.89
CA THR A 64 8.37 2.74 9.73
C THR A 64 8.78 2.74 11.21
N PRO A 65 8.20 3.62 12.06
CA PRO A 65 8.46 3.60 13.49
C PRO A 65 7.83 2.35 14.14
N THR A 66 8.46 1.74 15.15
CA THR A 66 7.84 0.63 15.90
C THR A 66 6.59 1.08 16.66
N SER A 67 5.61 0.17 16.77
CA SER A 67 4.44 0.32 17.64
C SER A 67 4.64 -0.21 19.06
N GLY A 68 5.82 -0.74 19.39
CA GLY A 68 6.16 -1.30 20.70
C GLY A 68 6.34 -2.83 20.68
N GLY A 69 6.72 -3.38 21.84
CA GLY A 69 6.94 -4.83 22.01
C GLY A 69 5.65 -5.65 22.09
N ALA A 70 5.81 -6.97 22.25
CA ALA A 70 4.69 -7.90 22.30
C ALA A 70 3.73 -7.53 23.44
N GLY A 71 2.43 -7.56 23.14
CA GLY A 71 1.35 -7.11 24.04
C GLY A 71 0.96 -5.64 23.90
N VAL A 72 1.75 -4.84 23.19
CA VAL A 72 1.50 -3.41 22.95
C VAL A 72 1.54 -3.05 21.48
N GLY A 73 2.54 -3.54 20.74
CA GLY A 73 2.71 -3.26 19.31
C GLY A 73 2.09 -4.34 18.42
N SER A 74 1.92 -4.02 17.13
CA SER A 74 1.44 -4.97 16.12
C SER A 74 2.51 -5.94 15.64
N GLY A 75 3.80 -5.60 15.82
CA GLY A 75 4.93 -6.37 15.31
C GLY A 75 5.12 -6.21 13.80
N LEU A 76 4.47 -5.21 13.19
CA LEU A 76 4.50 -4.96 11.75
C LEU A 76 5.31 -3.70 11.46
N ASN A 77 6.42 -3.88 10.74
CA ASN A 77 7.29 -2.80 10.32
C ASN A 77 7.76 -3.00 8.88
N THR A 78 8.15 -1.91 8.25
CA THR A 78 8.70 -1.88 6.90
C THR A 78 10.04 -1.17 6.88
N LEU A 79 11.03 -1.76 6.21
CA LEU A 79 12.30 -1.15 5.83
C LEU A 79 12.30 -1.02 4.31
N SER A 80 12.68 0.14 3.77
CA SER A 80 12.61 0.43 2.34
C SER A 80 13.75 1.32 1.87
N ASP A 81 14.29 1.01 0.69
CA ASP A 81 15.20 1.86 -0.08
C ASP A 81 14.45 2.97 -0.80
N LEU A 82 13.14 2.75 -1.06
CA LEU A 82 12.26 3.72 -1.71
C LEU A 82 11.50 4.57 -0.69
N PRO A 83 11.35 5.89 -0.93
CA PRO A 83 10.56 6.75 -0.07
C PRO A 83 9.08 6.35 -0.09
N TYR A 84 8.38 6.64 0.99
CA TYR A 84 6.94 6.48 1.09
C TYR A 84 6.29 7.77 1.59
N ASP A 85 5.00 7.93 1.29
CA ASP A 85 4.20 9.02 1.84
C ASP A 85 4.00 8.79 3.35
N VAL A 86 4.70 9.57 4.16
CA VAL A 86 4.72 9.43 5.61
C VAL A 86 3.38 9.79 6.25
N ASP A 87 2.60 10.65 5.58
CA ASP A 87 1.26 11.02 6.04
C ASP A 87 0.29 9.85 5.86
N ASP A 88 0.42 9.08 4.78
CA ASP A 88 -0.47 7.94 4.49
C ASP A 88 0.03 6.59 5.04
N PHE A 89 0.91 6.61 6.06
CA PHE A 89 1.26 5.40 6.79
C PHE A 89 0.22 5.09 7.88
N GLU A 90 -0.48 3.98 7.74
CA GLU A 90 -1.59 3.60 8.63
C GLU A 90 -1.37 2.21 9.26
N ARG A 91 -1.88 2.04 10.48
CA ARG A 91 -1.84 0.78 11.25
C ARG A 91 -3.24 0.40 11.69
N VAL A 92 -3.69 -0.78 11.30
CA VAL A 92 -5.04 -1.26 11.55
C VAL A 92 -4.99 -2.56 12.31
N LYS A 93 -5.60 -2.59 13.49
CA LYS A 93 -5.76 -3.81 14.29
C LYS A 93 -6.89 -4.67 13.70
N TRP A 94 -6.73 -5.98 13.75
CA TRP A 94 -7.82 -6.90 13.43
C TRP A 94 -9.01 -6.76 14.39
N ASP A 95 -10.22 -6.79 13.84
CA ASP A 95 -11.47 -6.78 14.62
C ASP A 95 -11.76 -8.14 15.25
N ALA A 96 -11.23 -9.22 14.67
CA ALA A 96 -11.41 -10.60 15.11
C ALA A 96 -10.07 -11.29 15.35
N CYS A 97 -10.00 -12.07 16.42
CA CYS A 97 -8.89 -12.95 16.79
C CYS A 97 -9.43 -14.12 17.61
N GLN A 98 -8.70 -15.23 17.63
CA GLN A 98 -9.01 -16.41 18.44
C GLN A 98 -8.27 -16.33 19.78
N LEU A 99 -8.99 -16.55 20.89
CA LEU A 99 -8.48 -16.25 22.24
C LEU A 99 -7.38 -17.19 22.72
N ASP A 100 -7.43 -18.48 22.33
CA ASP A 100 -6.51 -19.52 22.80
C ASP A 100 -5.26 -19.68 21.93
N SER A 101 -5.16 -18.99 20.80
CA SER A 101 -3.97 -18.97 19.92
C SER A 101 -2.93 -17.93 20.35
N GLY A 102 -3.23 -17.09 21.34
CA GLY A 102 -2.35 -15.99 21.77
C GLY A 102 -2.42 -14.75 20.86
N ASP A 103 -3.05 -14.84 19.68
CA ASP A 103 -3.18 -13.73 18.73
C ASP A 103 -3.92 -12.53 19.32
N CYS A 104 -4.88 -12.76 20.22
CA CYS A 104 -5.61 -11.69 20.91
C CYS A 104 -4.77 -10.95 21.97
N LEU A 105 -3.60 -11.46 22.34
CA LEU A 105 -2.77 -10.89 23.40
C LEU A 105 -1.91 -9.72 22.92
N THR A 106 -1.81 -9.49 21.61
CA THR A 106 -1.10 -8.36 21.00
C THR A 106 -1.96 -7.78 19.86
N PRO A 107 -1.85 -6.48 19.52
CA PRO A 107 -2.67 -5.90 18.46
C PRO A 107 -2.18 -6.30 17.06
N LYS A 108 -2.27 -7.59 16.70
CA LYS A 108 -2.07 -8.06 15.32
C LYS A 108 -3.02 -7.35 14.35
N GLY A 109 -2.60 -7.25 13.10
CA GLY A 109 -3.26 -6.39 12.14
C GLY A 109 -2.59 -6.37 10.78
N PHE A 110 -2.69 -5.21 10.14
CA PHE A 110 -1.93 -4.85 8.95
C PHE A 110 -1.46 -3.39 9.01
N THR A 111 -0.42 -3.07 8.24
CA THR A 111 -0.03 -1.70 7.91
C THR A 111 -0.37 -1.39 6.45
N PHE A 112 -0.57 -0.12 6.15
CA PHE A 112 -0.71 0.41 4.79
C PHE A 112 0.30 1.55 4.58
N MET A 113 0.87 1.63 3.38
CA MET A 113 1.74 2.75 2.98
C MET A 113 1.78 2.92 1.46
N LYS A 114 1.97 4.15 0.99
CA LYS A 114 2.15 4.46 -0.44
C LYS A 114 3.63 4.63 -0.75
N VAL A 115 4.25 3.62 -1.37
CA VAL A 115 5.68 3.67 -1.75
C VAL A 115 5.83 4.36 -3.09
N ARG A 116 6.67 5.38 -3.16
CA ARG A 116 6.95 6.17 -4.36
C ARG A 116 8.00 5.47 -5.22
N ILE A 117 7.58 4.94 -6.36
CA ILE A 117 8.47 4.26 -7.32
C ILE A 117 9.04 5.20 -8.38
N ALA A 118 8.39 6.35 -8.60
CA ALA A 118 8.84 7.48 -9.42
C ALA A 118 8.03 8.73 -9.07
N ASP A 119 8.40 9.90 -9.61
CA ASP A 119 7.65 11.14 -9.44
C ASP A 119 6.19 10.98 -9.86
N GLY A 120 5.27 11.21 -8.91
CA GLY A 120 3.83 11.08 -9.03
C GLY A 120 3.31 9.64 -9.09
N ALA A 121 4.18 8.62 -9.10
CA ALA A 121 3.80 7.23 -9.27
C ALA A 121 4.08 6.42 -7.99
N TYR A 122 3.02 5.79 -7.47
CA TYR A 122 3.04 5.03 -6.23
C TYR A 122 2.55 3.61 -6.44
N VAL A 123 3.01 2.73 -5.55
CA VAL A 123 2.44 1.40 -5.32
C VAL A 123 2.06 1.33 -3.85
N ASP A 124 0.86 0.85 -3.60
CA ASP A 124 0.31 0.70 -2.26
C ASP A 124 0.76 -0.64 -1.67
N PHE A 125 1.42 -0.59 -0.53
CA PHE A 125 1.98 -1.74 0.16
C PHE A 125 1.21 -2.07 1.43
N TYR A 126 0.91 -3.35 1.61
CA TYR A 126 0.28 -3.89 2.82
C TYR A 126 1.16 -4.94 3.48
N ASN A 127 1.55 -4.71 4.75
CA ASN A 127 2.17 -5.71 5.62
C ASN A 127 1.08 -6.30 6.50
N LEU A 128 0.92 -7.62 6.58
CA LEU A 128 -0.12 -8.26 7.38
C LEU A 128 0.41 -9.46 8.16
N HIS A 129 -0.17 -9.69 9.34
CA HIS A 129 0.00 -10.93 10.09
C HIS A 129 -1.37 -11.37 10.62
N THR A 130 -2.00 -12.33 9.97
CA THR A 130 -3.35 -12.82 10.34
C THR A 130 -3.29 -13.85 11.48
N ASN A 131 -4.46 -14.25 12.02
CA ASN A 131 -4.56 -15.22 13.12
C ASN A 131 -3.83 -16.55 12.83
N ALA A 132 -2.96 -16.99 13.73
CA ALA A 132 -2.24 -18.25 13.61
C ALA A 132 -3.11 -19.47 13.95
N GLY A 133 -2.59 -20.68 13.79
CA GLY A 133 -3.27 -21.92 14.21
C GLY A 133 -4.26 -22.51 13.19
N THR A 134 -4.88 -23.63 13.53
CA THR A 134 -5.73 -24.41 12.62
C THR A 134 -6.99 -24.99 13.29
N ASN A 135 -7.38 -24.49 14.46
CA ASN A 135 -8.69 -24.83 15.02
C ASN A 135 -9.81 -24.02 14.33
N ASP A 136 -11.06 -24.45 14.41
CA ASP A 136 -12.19 -23.78 13.73
C ASP A 136 -12.28 -22.26 14.02
N GLY A 137 -11.92 -21.85 15.24
CA GLY A 137 -11.87 -20.45 15.65
C GLY A 137 -10.76 -19.67 14.96
N ASP A 138 -9.58 -20.27 14.81
CA ASP A 138 -8.44 -19.70 14.09
C ASP A 138 -8.77 -19.43 12.63
N GLU A 139 -9.35 -20.43 11.95
CA GLU A 139 -9.68 -20.33 10.53
C GLU A 139 -10.80 -19.29 10.29
N SER A 140 -11.79 -19.23 11.19
CA SER A 140 -12.84 -18.22 11.17
C SER A 140 -12.28 -16.80 11.39
N ALA A 141 -11.36 -16.63 12.35
CA ALA A 141 -10.72 -15.36 12.62
C ALA A 141 -9.87 -14.90 11.41
N ARG A 142 -9.07 -15.78 10.81
CA ARG A 142 -8.31 -15.46 9.58
C ARG A 142 -9.20 -15.04 8.43
N ALA A 143 -10.31 -15.75 8.20
CA ALA A 143 -11.26 -15.40 7.14
C ALA A 143 -11.83 -13.98 7.37
N SER A 144 -12.12 -13.62 8.63
CA SER A 144 -12.53 -12.27 9.02
C SER A 144 -11.42 -11.24 8.78
N ASN A 145 -10.15 -11.56 9.11
CA ASN A 145 -9.01 -10.67 8.88
C ASN A 145 -8.84 -10.35 7.39
N LEU A 146 -8.87 -11.36 6.52
CA LEU A 146 -8.77 -11.15 5.07
C LEU A 146 -9.98 -10.39 4.50
N SER A 147 -11.18 -10.58 5.07
CA SER A 147 -12.36 -9.79 4.72
C SER A 147 -12.19 -8.30 5.10
N GLN A 148 -11.69 -8.03 6.30
CA GLN A 148 -11.40 -6.67 6.78
C GLN A 148 -10.36 -5.98 5.88
N LEU A 149 -9.26 -6.65 5.56
CA LEU A 149 -8.25 -6.13 4.64
C LEU A 149 -8.82 -5.91 3.23
N SER A 150 -9.68 -6.81 2.74
CA SER A 150 -10.34 -6.63 1.45
C SER A 150 -11.19 -5.36 1.41
N ALA A 151 -11.97 -5.10 2.47
CA ALA A 151 -12.76 -3.88 2.56
C ALA A 151 -11.86 -2.63 2.59
N TYR A 152 -10.73 -2.70 3.30
CA TYR A 152 -9.76 -1.61 3.37
C TYR A 152 -9.09 -1.34 2.01
N ILE A 153 -8.63 -2.37 1.29
CA ILE A 153 -8.06 -2.22 -0.06
C ILE A 153 -9.06 -1.59 -1.04
N GLN A 154 -10.34 -1.95 -0.94
CA GLN A 154 -11.38 -1.41 -1.80
C GLN A 154 -11.67 0.07 -1.54
N SER A 155 -11.50 0.55 -0.31
CA SER A 155 -11.70 1.97 0.03
C SER A 155 -10.43 2.82 -0.13
N HIS A 156 -9.24 2.26 0.12
CA HIS A 156 -7.98 3.03 0.17
C HIS A 156 -7.22 3.00 -1.16
N SER A 157 -7.28 1.88 -1.88
CA SER A 157 -6.46 1.63 -3.08
C SER A 157 -7.31 1.43 -4.33
N ALA A 158 -8.51 2.00 -4.36
CA ALA A 158 -9.39 1.91 -5.53
C ALA A 158 -8.70 2.47 -6.77
N GLY A 159 -8.34 1.59 -7.72
CA GLY A 159 -7.63 1.98 -8.93
C GLY A 159 -6.12 2.13 -8.82
N ASP A 160 -5.54 1.93 -7.63
CA ASP A 160 -4.10 1.99 -7.40
C ASP A 160 -3.45 0.60 -7.58
N ALA A 161 -2.15 0.62 -7.89
CA ALA A 161 -1.35 -0.59 -7.98
C ALA A 161 -1.02 -1.04 -6.57
N VAL A 162 -1.13 -2.33 -6.28
CA VAL A 162 -1.07 -2.86 -4.91
C VAL A 162 -0.09 -4.02 -4.83
N VAL A 163 0.65 -4.09 -3.73
CA VAL A 163 1.37 -5.27 -3.24
C VAL A 163 0.91 -5.59 -1.82
N VAL A 164 0.40 -6.79 -1.60
CA VAL A 164 0.05 -7.33 -0.28
C VAL A 164 1.06 -8.42 0.04
N MET A 165 1.81 -8.28 1.12
CA MET A 165 2.76 -9.31 1.53
C MET A 165 2.89 -9.42 3.03
N GLY A 166 2.99 -10.66 3.50
CA GLY A 166 3.15 -10.96 4.92
C GLY A 166 2.79 -12.40 5.26
N ASP A 167 2.90 -12.73 6.55
CA ASP A 167 2.38 -13.96 7.14
C ASP A 167 0.83 -13.98 7.10
N THR A 168 0.30 -14.62 6.06
CA THR A 168 -1.14 -14.77 5.91
C THR A 168 -1.70 -15.89 6.78
N ASN A 169 -0.85 -16.71 7.42
CA ASN A 169 -1.20 -17.96 8.08
C ASN A 169 -2.08 -18.91 7.24
N THR A 170 -2.17 -18.69 5.91
CA THR A 170 -3.05 -19.44 5.01
C THR A 170 -2.31 -20.43 4.13
N ARG A 171 -3.02 -21.49 3.73
CA ARG A 171 -2.62 -22.41 2.66
C ARG A 171 -3.78 -22.58 1.67
N TYR A 172 -3.49 -22.53 0.38
CA TYR A 172 -4.50 -22.72 -0.68
C TYR A 172 -5.23 -24.05 -0.55
N THR A 173 -4.53 -25.10 -0.09
CA THR A 173 -5.10 -26.43 0.05
C THR A 173 -5.95 -26.60 1.32
N ARG A 174 -5.89 -25.66 2.28
CA ARG A 174 -6.66 -25.75 3.52
C ARG A 174 -8.10 -25.29 3.24
N THR A 175 -9.06 -26.18 3.47
CA THR A 175 -10.46 -25.97 3.06
C THR A 175 -11.09 -24.68 3.57
N ALA A 176 -10.77 -24.27 4.80
CA ALA A 176 -11.37 -23.10 5.42
C ALA A 176 -10.62 -21.78 5.13
N ASP A 177 -9.40 -21.84 4.59
CA ASP A 177 -8.66 -20.62 4.26
C ASP A 177 -9.25 -19.93 3.03
N THR A 178 -9.35 -18.61 3.10
CA THR A 178 -10.05 -17.80 2.09
C THR A 178 -9.10 -17.03 1.15
N ILE A 179 -7.80 -17.36 1.13
CA ILE A 179 -6.79 -16.60 0.38
C ILE A 179 -7.08 -16.50 -1.12
N ALA A 180 -7.59 -17.57 -1.74
CA ALA A 180 -8.00 -17.53 -3.15
C ALA A 180 -9.18 -16.56 -3.39
N GLY A 181 -10.15 -16.54 -2.47
CA GLY A 181 -11.28 -15.62 -2.51
C GLY A 181 -10.85 -14.17 -2.27
N PHE A 182 -9.94 -13.95 -1.32
CA PHE A 182 -9.33 -12.65 -1.06
C PHE A 182 -8.60 -12.11 -2.29
N ALA A 183 -7.77 -12.94 -2.94
CA ALA A 183 -7.06 -12.55 -4.14
C ALA A 183 -8.03 -12.17 -5.26
N ALA A 184 -9.04 -13.01 -5.52
CA ALA A 184 -10.05 -12.76 -6.55
C ALA A 184 -10.86 -11.49 -6.30
N ALA A 185 -11.33 -11.27 -5.06
CA ALA A 185 -12.13 -10.10 -4.69
C ALA A 185 -11.38 -8.77 -4.86
N ASN A 186 -10.05 -8.80 -4.80
CA ASN A 186 -9.19 -7.63 -4.93
C ASN A 186 -8.43 -7.59 -6.26
N GLY A 187 -8.69 -8.51 -7.20
CA GLY A 187 -7.97 -8.59 -8.46
C GLY A 187 -6.46 -8.78 -8.31
N LEU A 188 -6.04 -9.43 -7.22
CA LEU A 188 -4.64 -9.70 -6.91
C LEU A 188 -4.21 -11.03 -7.52
N THR A 189 -2.95 -11.09 -7.93
CA THR A 189 -2.25 -12.31 -8.37
C THR A 189 -1.21 -12.68 -7.32
N ASP A 190 -1.25 -13.91 -6.82
CA ASP A 190 -0.19 -14.46 -5.98
C ASP A 190 1.03 -14.81 -6.83
N VAL A 191 2.20 -14.30 -6.44
CA VAL A 191 3.45 -14.46 -7.20
C VAL A 191 3.89 -15.92 -7.24
N TRP A 192 3.78 -16.66 -6.13
CA TRP A 192 4.13 -18.08 -6.06
C TRP A 192 3.23 -18.90 -6.97
N VAL A 193 1.91 -18.68 -6.91
CA VAL A 193 0.96 -19.36 -7.79
C VAL A 193 1.29 -19.10 -9.26
N ARG A 194 1.61 -17.86 -9.61
CA ARG A 194 1.93 -17.48 -10.99
C ARG A 194 3.24 -18.11 -11.48
N ASP A 195 4.31 -17.97 -10.71
CA ASP A 195 5.67 -18.30 -11.17
C ASP A 195 6.05 -19.76 -10.95
N VAL A 196 5.57 -20.37 -9.88
CA VAL A 196 5.89 -21.75 -9.53
C VAL A 196 4.82 -22.71 -10.04
N LEU A 197 3.54 -22.35 -9.95
CA LEU A 197 2.41 -23.23 -10.32
C LEU A 197 1.80 -22.92 -11.70
N GLY A 198 2.37 -21.98 -12.46
CA GLY A 198 1.90 -21.63 -13.80
C GLY A 198 0.54 -20.93 -13.81
N GLY A 199 0.21 -20.20 -12.74
CA GLY A 199 -1.00 -19.38 -12.64
C GLY A 199 -2.26 -20.12 -12.18
N VAL A 200 -2.15 -21.38 -11.80
CA VAL A 200 -3.29 -22.18 -11.31
C VAL A 200 -3.10 -22.48 -9.83
N ALA A 201 -3.89 -21.82 -8.98
CA ALA A 201 -3.87 -22.06 -7.55
C ALA A 201 -4.31 -23.49 -7.20
N PRO A 202 -3.73 -24.11 -6.16
CA PRO A 202 -4.22 -25.39 -5.64
C PRO A 202 -5.69 -25.31 -5.22
N ALA A 203 -6.42 -26.40 -5.37
CA ALA A 203 -7.81 -26.48 -4.92
C ALA A 203 -7.88 -26.65 -3.40
N ALA A 204 -8.82 -25.95 -2.77
CA ALA A 204 -9.18 -26.16 -1.37
C ALA A 204 -9.54 -27.65 -1.12
N GLY A 205 -8.94 -28.26 -0.10
CA GLY A 205 -9.09 -29.67 0.25
C GLY A 205 -8.18 -30.63 -0.52
N ALA A 206 -7.34 -30.15 -1.44
CA ALA A 206 -6.28 -30.96 -2.05
C ALA A 206 -5.21 -31.36 -1.00
N PRO A 207 -4.37 -32.39 -1.27
CA PRO A 207 -3.23 -32.70 -0.40
C PRO A 207 -2.32 -31.48 -0.20
N PRO A 208 -1.85 -31.21 1.03
CA PRO A 208 -1.05 -30.03 1.30
C PRO A 208 0.32 -30.12 0.62
N LEU A 209 0.76 -29.00 0.06
CA LEU A 209 2.08 -28.85 -0.57
C LEU A 209 3.11 -28.47 0.50
N LEU A 210 3.35 -29.36 1.46
CA LEU A 210 4.27 -29.09 2.58
C LEU A 210 5.73 -29.07 2.12
N CYS A 211 6.54 -28.26 2.80
CA CYS A 211 7.98 -28.22 2.57
C CYS A 211 8.69 -29.42 3.23
N ASP A 212 9.77 -29.89 2.60
CA ASP A 212 10.72 -30.78 3.25
C ASP A 212 11.76 -29.91 3.96
N GLU A 213 11.73 -29.90 5.29
CA GLU A 213 12.62 -29.09 6.14
C GLU A 213 14.12 -29.37 5.91
N ASN A 214 14.47 -30.49 5.27
CA ASN A 214 15.87 -30.80 4.90
C ASN A 214 16.24 -30.35 3.48
N ALA A 215 15.26 -29.89 2.70
CA ALA A 215 15.39 -29.56 1.28
C ALA A 215 14.33 -28.54 0.85
N ILE A 216 14.28 -27.39 1.53
CA ILE A 216 13.37 -26.28 1.19
C ILE A 216 13.65 -25.79 -0.24
N THR A 217 12.57 -25.62 -1.02
CA THR A 217 12.61 -25.10 -2.39
C THR A 217 11.37 -24.24 -2.64
N ASP A 218 11.37 -23.48 -3.73
CA ASP A 218 10.23 -22.67 -4.17
C ASP A 218 8.96 -23.51 -4.45
N SER A 219 9.08 -24.84 -4.61
CA SER A 219 7.97 -25.70 -5.05
C SER A 219 6.94 -26.02 -3.97
N CYS A 220 7.31 -25.89 -2.70
CA CYS A 220 6.40 -26.10 -1.58
C CYS A 220 5.68 -24.80 -1.20
N GLU A 221 4.56 -24.95 -0.49
CA GLU A 221 3.79 -23.84 0.02
C GLU A 221 4.22 -23.49 1.44
N VAL A 222 4.50 -22.21 1.68
CA VAL A 222 4.60 -21.62 3.03
C VAL A 222 3.39 -20.72 3.29
N VAL A 223 3.22 -20.24 4.52
CA VAL A 223 2.05 -19.41 4.90
C VAL A 223 2.23 -17.93 4.57
N ASP A 224 3.46 -17.49 4.41
CA ASP A 224 3.85 -16.17 3.94
C ASP A 224 3.57 -16.03 2.45
N LYS A 225 2.89 -14.94 2.04
CA LYS A 225 2.44 -14.73 0.65
C LYS A 225 2.88 -13.37 0.14
N ILE A 226 3.03 -13.26 -1.18
CA ILE A 226 3.19 -11.99 -1.91
C ILE A 226 2.15 -11.98 -3.02
N LEU A 227 1.21 -11.05 -2.95
CA LEU A 227 0.16 -10.84 -3.95
C LEU A 227 0.23 -9.43 -4.51
N TYR A 228 -0.12 -9.24 -5.77
CA TYR A 228 -0.02 -7.92 -6.40
C TYR A 228 -1.08 -7.67 -7.49
N ARG A 229 -1.29 -6.40 -7.84
CA ARG A 229 -2.03 -5.99 -9.05
C ARG A 229 -1.48 -4.70 -9.65
N SER A 230 -1.61 -4.56 -10.96
CA SER A 230 -1.36 -3.31 -11.70
C SER A 230 -2.48 -2.28 -11.51
N SER A 231 -2.24 -1.05 -11.95
CA SER A 231 -3.24 0.01 -12.15
C SER A 231 -3.25 0.51 -13.60
N LYS A 232 -4.11 1.49 -13.90
CA LYS A 232 -4.05 2.23 -15.18
C LYS A 232 -2.76 3.05 -15.35
N LEU A 233 -2.12 3.45 -14.24
CA LEU A 233 -0.90 4.25 -14.26
C LEU A 233 0.35 3.38 -14.24
N VAL A 234 0.37 2.35 -13.40
CA VAL A 234 1.54 1.51 -13.15
C VAL A 234 1.21 0.08 -13.57
N ASP A 235 1.90 -0.42 -14.58
CA ASP A 235 1.88 -1.84 -14.89
C ASP A 235 2.97 -2.55 -14.08
N LEU A 236 2.55 -3.43 -13.17
CA LEU A 236 3.42 -4.25 -12.33
C LEU A 236 3.46 -5.67 -12.89
N THR A 237 4.66 -6.22 -13.01
CA THR A 237 4.86 -7.61 -13.39
C THR A 237 5.92 -8.18 -12.46
N ALA A 238 5.54 -9.12 -11.60
CA ALA A 238 6.54 -9.94 -10.92
C ALA A 238 7.39 -10.67 -11.97
N THR A 239 8.62 -11.04 -11.64
CA THR A 239 9.62 -11.62 -12.55
C THR A 239 10.38 -12.77 -11.92
N ALA A 240 10.29 -12.92 -10.59
CA ALA A 240 10.82 -14.04 -9.83
C ALA A 240 10.07 -14.15 -8.51
N TYR A 241 10.06 -15.36 -7.97
CA TYR A 241 9.67 -15.72 -6.60
C TYR A 241 10.78 -16.60 -6.03
N HIS A 242 11.15 -16.40 -4.77
CA HIS A 242 12.02 -17.33 -4.05
C HIS A 242 11.56 -17.54 -2.61
N ASN A 243 11.69 -18.77 -2.13
CA ASN A 243 11.82 -19.06 -0.71
C ASN A 243 13.30 -18.88 -0.33
N GLU A 244 13.57 -17.90 0.52
CA GLU A 244 14.91 -17.43 0.86
C GLU A 244 15.54 -18.22 2.03
N HIS A 245 14.97 -19.36 2.43
CA HIS A 245 15.43 -20.21 3.55
C HIS A 245 16.96 -20.31 3.65
N ALA A 246 17.63 -20.71 2.56
CA ALA A 246 19.08 -20.92 2.54
C ALA A 246 19.88 -19.65 2.85
N ALA A 247 19.36 -18.47 2.52
CA ALA A 247 19.98 -17.19 2.81
C ALA A 247 19.80 -16.77 4.28
N PHE A 248 18.89 -17.37 5.04
CA PHE A 248 18.54 -17.02 6.42
C PHE A 248 18.81 -18.14 7.43
N LEU A 249 19.90 -18.88 7.22
CA LEU A 249 20.47 -19.81 8.19
C LEU A 249 21.66 -19.21 8.94
N ASP A 250 21.81 -19.57 10.21
CA ASP A 250 23.00 -19.29 11.01
C ASP A 250 24.21 -20.11 10.54
N SER A 251 25.36 -19.91 11.20
CA SER A 251 26.60 -20.65 10.85
C SER A 251 26.55 -22.16 11.11
N ALA A 252 25.59 -22.64 11.89
CA ALA A 252 25.34 -24.05 12.17
C ALA A 252 24.30 -24.67 11.22
N GLY A 253 23.70 -23.87 10.33
CA GLY A 253 22.65 -24.30 9.42
C GLY A 253 21.25 -24.27 10.05
N GLN A 254 21.07 -23.60 11.20
CA GLN A 254 19.78 -23.46 11.86
C GLN A 254 19.06 -22.20 11.37
N MET A 255 17.74 -22.26 11.27
CA MET A 255 16.93 -21.10 10.89
C MET A 255 17.04 -19.96 11.91
N LEU A 256 17.10 -18.72 11.42
CA LEU A 256 17.11 -17.52 12.25
C LEU A 256 15.72 -17.19 12.83
N SER A 257 14.66 -17.61 12.14
CA SER A 257 13.25 -17.54 12.55
C SER A 257 12.63 -18.94 12.53
N ASP A 258 11.37 -19.07 12.97
CA ASP A 258 10.54 -20.26 12.75
C ASP A 258 9.78 -20.21 11.41
N HIS A 259 9.96 -19.14 10.63
CA HIS A 259 9.43 -18.99 9.27
C HIS A 259 10.54 -19.01 8.22
N ASP A 260 10.17 -19.42 7.01
CA ASP A 260 10.98 -19.21 5.81
C ASP A 260 10.61 -17.85 5.20
N PRO A 261 11.59 -16.95 4.96
CA PRO A 261 11.33 -15.71 4.26
C PRO A 261 10.97 -15.96 2.79
N VAL A 262 10.05 -15.16 2.25
CA VAL A 262 9.69 -15.20 0.82
C VAL A 262 9.99 -13.88 0.15
N SER A 263 10.53 -13.94 -1.07
CA SER A 263 10.87 -12.76 -1.86
C SER A 263 10.21 -12.78 -3.23
N ALA A 264 10.07 -11.60 -3.82
CA ALA A 264 9.67 -11.45 -5.20
C ALA A 264 10.39 -10.28 -5.87
N HIS A 265 10.62 -10.40 -7.17
CA HIS A 265 11.19 -9.33 -7.99
C HIS A 265 10.12 -8.78 -8.90
N PHE A 266 9.99 -7.45 -8.97
CA PHE A 266 9.04 -6.77 -9.84
C PHE A 266 9.76 -5.94 -10.89
N SER A 267 9.23 -6.01 -12.12
CA SER A 267 9.43 -5.00 -13.14
C SER A 267 8.18 -4.14 -13.24
N TRP A 268 8.38 -2.87 -13.58
CA TRP A 268 7.26 -1.95 -13.73
C TRP A 268 7.44 -0.96 -14.88
N THR A 269 6.33 -0.56 -15.48
CA THR A 269 6.28 0.53 -16.46
C THR A 269 5.17 1.52 -16.12
N LEU A 270 5.36 2.78 -16.52
CA LEU A 270 4.30 3.79 -16.42
C LEU A 270 3.53 3.84 -17.73
N SER A 271 2.25 4.17 -17.61
CA SER A 271 1.36 4.39 -18.74
C SER A 271 1.84 5.52 -19.65
N ASP A 272 1.73 5.31 -20.96
CA ASP A 272 1.91 6.37 -21.96
C ASP A 272 0.69 7.30 -22.09
N ALA A 273 -0.45 6.88 -21.53
CA ALA A 273 -1.75 7.54 -21.62
C ALA A 273 -2.11 8.36 -20.38
N TYR A 274 -1.51 8.04 -19.23
CA TYR A 274 -1.81 8.68 -17.95
C TYR A 274 -0.54 9.09 -17.21
N ARG A 275 -0.63 10.20 -16.49
CA ARG A 275 0.36 10.66 -15.50
C ARG A 275 -0.37 11.23 -14.31
N THR A 276 0.34 11.36 -13.21
CA THR A 276 -0.15 11.98 -11.97
C THR A 276 0.90 12.93 -11.44
N SER A 277 0.48 13.95 -10.68
CA SER A 277 1.41 14.72 -9.84
C SER A 277 1.67 13.98 -8.53
N GLU A 278 2.64 14.45 -7.75
CA GLU A 278 2.63 14.20 -6.30
C GLU A 278 1.30 14.67 -5.69
N GLN A 279 0.92 14.07 -4.58
CA GLN A 279 -0.18 14.57 -3.76
C GLN A 279 0.34 15.58 -2.74
N PHE A 280 -0.48 16.56 -2.40
CA PHE A 280 -0.15 17.63 -1.45
C PHE A 280 -1.30 17.78 -0.47
N GLY A 281 -1.03 17.97 0.82
CA GLY A 281 -2.02 17.97 1.90
C GLY A 281 -1.81 16.87 2.94
N GLY A 282 -2.79 16.71 3.84
CA GLY A 282 -2.66 15.90 5.04
C GLY A 282 -3.34 14.52 5.01
N PRO A 283 -3.12 13.71 6.06
CA PRO A 283 -3.57 12.31 6.15
C PRO A 283 -5.02 12.15 6.61
N HIS A 284 -5.86 13.15 6.40
CA HIS A 284 -7.24 13.16 6.90
C HIS A 284 -8.21 12.84 5.78
N GLY A 285 -9.48 12.61 6.13
CA GLY A 285 -10.51 12.30 5.15
C GLY A 285 -10.34 10.94 4.48
N ASP A 286 -11.26 10.63 3.58
CA ASP A 286 -11.32 9.37 2.84
C ASP A 286 -10.56 9.50 1.52
N TYR A 287 -9.97 8.39 1.06
CA TYR A 287 -9.23 8.34 -0.21
C TYR A 287 -10.17 8.46 -1.41
N TYR A 288 -9.69 9.12 -2.46
CA TYR A 288 -10.34 9.14 -3.77
C TYR A 288 -9.31 9.06 -4.89
N ASN A 289 -9.74 8.47 -6.01
CA ASN A 289 -8.94 8.37 -7.23
C ASN A 289 -9.86 8.33 -8.46
N ASP A 290 -9.77 9.36 -9.32
CA ASP A 290 -10.61 9.46 -10.52
C ASP A 290 -10.07 8.65 -11.70
N LEU A 291 -8.78 8.27 -11.67
CA LEU A 291 -8.11 7.64 -12.81
C LEU A 291 -8.84 6.41 -13.40
N PRO A 292 -9.44 5.50 -12.61
CA PRO A 292 -10.22 4.38 -13.13
C PRO A 292 -11.36 4.80 -14.06
N SER A 293 -11.95 5.98 -13.84
CA SER A 293 -13.09 6.50 -14.60
C SER A 293 -12.69 7.40 -15.77
N ILE A 294 -11.39 7.69 -15.94
CA ILE A 294 -10.88 8.55 -17.01
C ILE A 294 -10.49 7.68 -18.22
N ALA A 295 -11.04 8.00 -19.39
CA ALA A 295 -10.59 7.44 -20.66
C ALA A 295 -9.34 8.18 -21.18
N ALA A 296 -8.49 7.49 -21.93
CA ALA A 296 -7.30 8.11 -22.52
C ALA A 296 -7.72 9.23 -23.48
N GLY A 297 -7.15 10.42 -23.31
CA GLY A 297 -7.52 11.60 -24.12
C GLY A 297 -8.81 12.28 -23.70
N ALA A 298 -9.41 11.89 -22.56
CA ALA A 298 -10.61 12.55 -22.05
C ALA A 298 -10.36 14.04 -21.77
N LYS A 299 -11.33 14.87 -22.14
CA LYS A 299 -11.25 16.33 -22.02
C LYS A 299 -12.13 16.81 -20.88
N ALA A 300 -11.58 17.66 -20.01
CA ALA A 300 -12.40 18.42 -19.08
C ALA A 300 -13.30 19.40 -19.87
N ALA A 301 -14.58 19.44 -19.55
CA ALA A 301 -15.52 20.45 -20.03
C ALA A 301 -15.75 21.56 -19.00
N THR A 302 -15.65 21.22 -17.71
CA THR A 302 -15.79 22.18 -16.62
C THR A 302 -14.90 21.77 -15.46
N ILE A 303 -14.24 22.75 -14.84
CA ILE A 303 -13.66 22.62 -13.51
C ILE A 303 -14.50 23.43 -12.52
N SER A 304 -14.64 22.93 -11.30
CA SER A 304 -15.37 23.59 -10.24
C SER A 304 -14.63 23.49 -8.91
N LEU A 305 -14.94 24.43 -8.03
CA LEU A 305 -14.53 24.37 -6.64
C LEU A 305 -15.64 24.92 -5.75
N ARG A 306 -15.68 24.42 -4.50
CA ARG A 306 -16.38 25.09 -3.40
C ARG A 306 -15.33 25.57 -2.42
N SER A 307 -15.41 26.85 -2.06
CA SER A 307 -14.44 27.40 -1.09
C SER A 307 -15.04 28.47 -0.20
N GLY A 308 -14.64 28.46 1.07
CA GLY A 308 -14.66 29.58 1.99
C GLY A 308 -13.23 30.06 2.27
N SER A 309 -12.78 29.94 3.52
CA SER A 309 -11.38 30.17 3.89
C SER A 309 -10.44 29.07 3.40
N ARG A 310 -10.98 27.87 3.14
CA ARG A 310 -10.31 26.66 2.64
C ARG A 310 -11.05 26.11 1.42
N ILE A 311 -10.52 25.07 0.80
CA ILE A 311 -11.22 24.33 -0.26
C ILE A 311 -12.12 23.29 0.38
N ASP A 312 -13.43 23.53 0.29
CA ASP A 312 -14.45 22.59 0.73
C ASP A 312 -14.61 21.44 -0.27
N GLN A 313 -14.48 21.72 -1.57
CA GLN A 313 -14.65 20.71 -2.62
C GLN A 313 -13.87 21.04 -3.89
N LEU A 314 -13.31 20.02 -4.53
CA LEU A 314 -12.80 20.05 -5.91
C LEU A 314 -13.75 19.28 -6.82
N GLY A 315 -13.98 19.79 -8.03
CA GLY A 315 -14.80 19.08 -9.02
C GLY A 315 -14.32 19.27 -10.45
N LEU A 316 -14.59 18.26 -11.27
CA LEU A 316 -14.28 18.25 -12.69
C LEU A 316 -15.34 17.45 -13.43
N THR A 317 -15.86 17.99 -14.52
CA THR A 317 -16.78 17.28 -15.43
C THR A 317 -16.10 17.11 -16.77
N LEU A 318 -15.98 15.86 -17.22
CA LEU A 318 -15.48 15.49 -18.53
C LEU A 318 -16.52 15.77 -19.62
N ALA A 319 -16.06 15.92 -20.86
CA ALA A 319 -16.91 16.20 -22.01
C ALA A 319 -17.96 15.11 -22.32
N ASP A 320 -17.76 13.89 -21.81
CA ASP A 320 -18.73 12.79 -21.91
C ASP A 320 -19.82 12.83 -20.83
N GLY A 321 -19.75 13.79 -19.90
CA GLY A 321 -20.70 13.97 -18.80
C GLY A 321 -20.27 13.28 -17.49
N THR A 322 -19.17 12.53 -17.48
CA THR A 322 -18.58 11.97 -16.25
C THR A 322 -18.18 13.10 -15.32
N ALA A 323 -18.62 13.07 -14.07
CA ALA A 323 -18.39 14.13 -13.10
C ALA A 323 -17.76 13.59 -11.82
N PHE A 324 -16.71 14.28 -11.38
CA PHE A 324 -15.98 14.02 -10.14
C PHE A 324 -16.21 15.17 -9.17
N SER A 325 -16.34 14.84 -7.89
CA SER A 325 -16.59 15.80 -6.82
C SER A 325 -16.05 15.24 -5.50
N HIS A 326 -15.01 15.89 -4.96
CA HIS A 326 -14.30 15.43 -3.76
C HIS A 326 -14.30 16.53 -2.70
N GLY A 327 -14.80 16.20 -1.51
CA GLY A 327 -15.00 17.15 -0.40
C GLY A 327 -16.47 17.48 -0.14
N GLY A 328 -16.72 18.27 0.90
CA GLY A 328 -18.05 18.53 1.42
C GLY A 328 -18.84 19.62 0.68
N THR A 329 -20.01 19.94 1.23
CA THR A 329 -20.96 20.90 0.62
C THR A 329 -20.83 22.32 1.17
N GLY A 330 -19.81 22.58 2.00
CA GLY A 330 -19.50 23.90 2.52
C GLY A 330 -19.08 24.91 1.45
N GLY A 331 -18.64 26.08 1.88
CA GLY A 331 -18.15 27.13 0.99
C GLY A 331 -19.14 27.64 -0.06
N THR A 332 -18.64 28.46 -0.98
CA THR A 332 -19.39 28.93 -2.16
C THR A 332 -18.89 28.22 -3.41
N ALA A 333 -19.81 27.67 -4.20
CA ALA A 333 -19.50 27.03 -5.47
C ALA A 333 -19.18 28.05 -6.57
N VAL A 334 -18.08 27.84 -7.27
CA VAL A 334 -17.74 28.53 -8.52
C VAL A 334 -17.23 27.53 -9.54
N SER A 335 -17.38 27.84 -10.81
CA SER A 335 -16.94 26.96 -11.90
C SER A 335 -16.40 27.75 -13.08
N LEU A 336 -15.62 27.06 -13.90
CA LEU A 336 -15.10 27.55 -15.17
C LEU A 336 -15.44 26.53 -16.26
N THR A 337 -16.37 26.89 -17.13
CA THR A 337 -16.63 26.16 -18.37
C THR A 337 -15.53 26.45 -19.37
N LEU A 338 -14.94 25.38 -19.91
CA LEU A 338 -13.83 25.43 -20.85
C LEU A 338 -14.35 25.54 -22.28
N GLY A 339 -13.64 26.31 -23.13
CA GLY A 339 -13.89 26.29 -24.56
C GLY A 339 -13.56 24.94 -25.20
N ALA A 340 -14.09 24.65 -26.38
CA ALA A 340 -13.94 23.33 -27.03
C ALA A 340 -12.49 22.88 -27.28
N ALA A 341 -11.54 23.82 -27.39
CA ALA A 341 -10.10 23.56 -27.53
C ALA A 341 -9.28 23.95 -26.29
N GLU A 342 -9.93 24.53 -25.28
CA GLU A 342 -9.28 24.96 -24.05
C GLU A 342 -9.11 23.76 -23.11
N HIS A 343 -7.98 23.69 -22.43
CA HIS A 343 -7.69 22.64 -21.47
C HIS A 343 -6.97 23.20 -20.26
N VAL A 344 -7.12 22.52 -19.13
CA VAL A 344 -6.45 22.88 -17.88
C VAL A 344 -5.01 22.40 -17.94
N THR A 345 -4.08 23.33 -17.74
CA THR A 345 -2.63 23.09 -17.84
C THR A 345 -1.98 22.87 -16.48
N GLY A 346 -2.68 23.09 -15.38
CA GLY A 346 -2.13 22.85 -14.05
C GLY A 346 -2.92 23.48 -12.92
N ALA A 347 -2.39 23.33 -11.71
CA ALA A 347 -2.94 23.92 -10.50
C ALA A 347 -1.85 24.37 -9.53
N THR A 348 -2.10 25.46 -8.81
CA THR A 348 -1.39 25.83 -7.59
C THR A 348 -2.27 25.47 -6.41
N LEU A 349 -1.75 24.68 -5.47
CA LEU A 349 -2.43 24.28 -4.24
C LEU A 349 -1.65 24.86 -3.06
N CYS A 350 -2.34 25.34 -2.04
CA CYS A 350 -1.72 25.80 -0.81
C CYS A 350 -2.38 25.11 0.38
N GLU A 351 -1.59 24.65 1.33
CA GLU A 351 -2.06 23.92 2.51
C GLU A 351 -1.87 24.71 3.80
N GLY A 352 -2.51 24.26 4.86
CA GLY A 352 -2.31 24.79 6.19
C GLY A 352 -3.05 23.96 7.23
N SER A 353 -2.84 24.28 8.51
CA SER A 353 -3.52 23.60 9.61
C SER A 353 -4.79 24.34 10.04
N TYR A 354 -5.88 23.60 10.20
CA TYR A 354 -7.13 24.08 10.79
C TYR A 354 -7.66 23.05 11.79
N ASN A 355 -7.86 23.46 13.04
CA ASN A 355 -8.30 22.58 14.14
C ASN A 355 -7.44 21.31 14.29
N GLY A 356 -6.13 21.43 14.06
CA GLY A 356 -5.20 20.30 14.15
C GLY A 356 -5.18 19.38 12.93
N HIS A 357 -5.91 19.70 11.86
CA HIS A 357 -5.91 18.95 10.60
C HIS A 357 -5.22 19.75 9.50
N THR A 358 -4.33 19.12 8.74
CA THR A 358 -3.76 19.73 7.51
C THR A 358 -4.78 19.63 6.38
N ARG A 359 -5.06 20.74 5.70
CA ARG A 359 -6.08 20.85 4.64
C ARG A 359 -5.59 21.70 3.49
N ILE A 360 -6.24 21.57 2.34
CA ILE A 360 -6.05 22.48 1.22
C ILE A 360 -6.78 23.79 1.50
N PHE A 361 -6.01 24.85 1.73
CA PHE A 361 -6.49 26.19 2.02
C PHE A 361 -6.84 26.98 0.76
N SER A 362 -6.12 26.78 -0.33
CA SER A 362 -6.48 27.37 -1.63
C SER A 362 -6.11 26.46 -2.79
N ALA A 363 -6.84 26.64 -3.88
CA ALA A 363 -6.56 26.02 -5.16
C ALA A 363 -6.75 27.06 -6.27
N LYS A 364 -5.84 27.07 -7.24
CA LYS A 364 -5.93 27.88 -8.45
C LYS A 364 -5.59 27.03 -9.67
N PHE A 365 -6.58 26.77 -10.51
CA PHE A 365 -6.41 26.11 -11.80
C PHE A 365 -6.13 27.13 -12.91
N THR A 366 -5.27 26.78 -13.86
CA THR A 366 -4.92 27.62 -15.01
C THR A 366 -5.16 26.86 -16.31
N THR A 367 -5.58 27.55 -17.37
CA THR A 367 -5.82 26.98 -18.71
C THR A 367 -4.76 27.43 -19.71
N ASP A 368 -4.68 26.75 -20.85
CA ASP A 368 -3.81 27.11 -21.97
C ASP A 368 -4.13 28.48 -22.59
N LEU A 369 -5.35 28.98 -22.40
CA LEU A 369 -5.77 30.33 -22.81
C LEU A 369 -5.53 31.41 -21.73
N GLY A 370 -4.86 31.07 -20.63
CA GLY A 370 -4.55 32.00 -19.55
C GLY A 370 -5.75 32.35 -18.65
N ARG A 371 -6.87 31.63 -18.77
CA ARG A 371 -7.98 31.73 -17.82
C ARG A 371 -7.64 30.96 -16.56
N SER A 372 -8.30 31.31 -15.45
CA SER A 372 -8.12 30.61 -14.18
C SER A 372 -9.40 30.51 -13.37
N LEU A 373 -9.50 29.44 -12.58
CA LEU A 373 -10.48 29.29 -11.51
C LEU A 373 -9.72 29.22 -10.18
N ALA A 374 -10.07 30.05 -9.20
CA ALA A 374 -9.40 30.07 -7.91
C ALA A 374 -10.39 30.25 -6.76
N GLY A 375 -10.03 29.74 -5.59
CA GLY A 375 -10.80 29.88 -4.36
C GLY A 375 -9.94 29.62 -3.12
N GLY A 376 -10.49 29.93 -1.95
CA GLY A 376 -9.81 29.76 -0.66
C GLY A 376 -8.82 30.87 -0.31
N THR A 377 -8.04 30.65 0.76
CA THR A 377 -7.04 31.60 1.27
C THR A 377 -5.64 31.10 0.99
N THR A 378 -4.82 31.87 0.27
CA THR A 378 -3.43 31.49 0.01
C THR A 378 -2.62 31.51 1.30
N THR A 379 -1.86 30.45 1.55
CA THR A 379 -0.91 30.35 2.67
C THR A 379 0.52 30.51 2.15
N SER A 380 1.52 30.41 3.03
CA SER A 380 2.93 30.41 2.64
C SER A 380 3.41 29.07 2.10
N ASP A 381 2.66 27.99 2.31
CA ASP A 381 3.03 26.64 1.92
C ASP A 381 2.19 26.22 0.71
N CYS A 382 2.82 26.24 -0.46
CA CYS A 382 2.15 26.02 -1.73
C CYS A 382 3.02 25.21 -2.68
N VAL A 383 2.36 24.38 -3.49
CA VAL A 383 2.95 23.66 -4.62
C VAL A 383 2.25 24.06 -5.91
N THR A 384 2.97 24.03 -7.03
CA THR A 384 2.39 24.19 -8.37
C THR A 384 2.70 22.98 -9.22
N TYR A 385 1.66 22.36 -9.75
CA TYR A 385 1.74 21.26 -10.70
C TYR A 385 1.37 21.75 -12.09
N THR A 386 2.18 21.38 -13.08
CA THR A 386 1.96 21.73 -14.48
C THR A 386 1.92 20.45 -15.31
N ALA A 387 0.89 20.33 -16.14
CA ALA A 387 0.77 19.26 -17.11
C ALA A 387 1.97 19.32 -18.08
N PRO A 388 2.66 18.20 -18.34
CA PRO A 388 3.73 18.17 -19.32
C PRO A 388 3.23 18.58 -20.72
N PRO A 389 4.13 19.02 -21.64
CA PRO A 389 3.72 19.36 -23.01
C PRO A 389 2.94 18.22 -23.69
N GLY A 390 1.76 18.53 -24.23
CA GLY A 390 0.87 17.55 -24.85
C GLY A 390 -0.05 16.79 -23.87
N TRP A 391 -0.15 17.25 -22.62
CA TRP A 391 -1.01 16.68 -21.57
C TRP A 391 -1.96 17.74 -21.01
N GLN A 392 -3.07 17.27 -20.43
CA GLN A 392 -4.12 18.07 -19.79
C GLN A 392 -4.56 17.43 -18.48
N VAL A 393 -5.07 18.23 -17.55
CA VAL A 393 -5.72 17.73 -16.33
C VAL A 393 -7.08 17.12 -16.68
N ALA A 394 -7.34 15.90 -16.18
CA ALA A 394 -8.57 15.16 -16.43
C ALA A 394 -9.27 14.66 -15.15
N GLY A 395 -8.65 14.82 -13.97
CA GLY A 395 -9.26 14.48 -12.69
C GLY A 395 -8.28 14.63 -11.55
N PHE A 396 -8.61 14.04 -10.41
CA PHE A 396 -7.87 14.19 -9.16
C PHE A 396 -7.65 12.84 -8.47
N ALA A 397 -6.65 12.81 -7.59
CA ALA A 397 -6.45 11.75 -6.60
C ALA A 397 -6.00 12.38 -5.29
N GLY A 398 -6.43 11.86 -4.15
CA GLY A 398 -6.18 12.52 -2.87
C GLY A 398 -7.03 12.00 -1.73
N ARG A 399 -7.26 12.86 -0.74
CA ARG A 399 -8.11 12.59 0.41
C ARG A 399 -9.05 13.75 0.71
N ALA A 400 -10.30 13.45 1.08
CA ALA A 400 -11.27 14.47 1.41
C ALA A 400 -12.34 13.96 2.39
N GLY A 401 -12.89 14.88 3.18
CA GLY A 401 -14.08 14.67 4.00
C GLY A 401 -15.03 15.84 3.84
N ASP A 402 -15.30 16.57 4.94
CA ASP A 402 -16.08 17.82 4.88
C ASP A 402 -15.37 18.93 4.09
N GLU A 403 -14.04 18.88 4.00
CA GLU A 403 -13.20 19.74 3.16
C GLU A 403 -12.14 18.86 2.46
N VAL A 404 -11.34 19.44 1.56
CA VAL A 404 -10.26 18.72 0.87
C VAL A 404 -9.01 18.70 1.74
N ASP A 405 -8.57 17.50 2.11
CA ASP A 405 -7.44 17.29 3.01
C ASP A 405 -6.14 17.09 2.23
N LYS A 406 -6.17 16.33 1.12
CA LYS A 406 -5.04 16.08 0.22
C LYS A 406 -5.50 16.04 -1.24
N ALA A 407 -4.67 16.54 -2.17
CA ALA A 407 -4.97 16.56 -3.59
C ALA A 407 -3.73 16.46 -4.48
N GLY A 408 -3.87 15.70 -5.56
CA GLY A 408 -2.98 15.62 -6.71
C GLY A 408 -3.79 15.65 -8.00
N LEU A 409 -3.11 15.90 -9.11
CA LEU A 409 -3.72 16.01 -10.44
C LEU A 409 -3.52 14.70 -11.22
N VAL A 410 -4.58 14.26 -11.91
CA VAL A 410 -4.50 13.21 -12.92
C VAL A 410 -4.44 13.86 -14.29
N PHE A 411 -3.46 13.45 -15.10
CA PHE A 411 -3.24 13.94 -16.45
C PHE A 411 -3.50 12.85 -17.49
N THR A 412 -4.00 13.27 -18.66
CA THR A 412 -4.03 12.46 -19.88
C THR A 412 -3.56 13.27 -21.09
N ARG A 413 -3.36 12.63 -22.25
CA ARG A 413 -2.94 13.31 -23.49
C ARG A 413 -4.04 14.26 -24.01
N ILE A 414 -3.66 15.29 -24.76
CA ILE A 414 -4.58 16.26 -25.41
C ILE A 414 -5.28 15.66 -26.63
#